data_AF-A0A6L7XBL4-F1
#
_entry.id   AF-A0A6L7XBL4-F1
#
_cell.length_a   1.000
_cell.length_b   1.000
_cell.length_c   1.000
_cell.angle_alpha   90.00
_cell.angle_beta   90.00
_cell.angle_gamma   90.00
#
_symmetry.space_group_name_H-M   'P 1'
#
loop_
_entity.id
_entity.type
_entity.pdbx_description
1 polymer ?
#
loop_
_entity_poly.entity_id
_entity_poly.type
_entity_poly.pdbx_seq_one_letter_code
_entity_poly.pdbx_strand_id
1 'polypeptide(L)'
;MTTRRMPTAEGSSLEQESIHKPKLLLVEGREDLAVFQGLCDHWGLEDIQIMEMEGIKNLGARLDVLVRDPGFRTLRTLAVARDADDDAQRAFQSVRDALSKCPPLKTALPAKAGASVGDRPATAVFIVPDNTSLGNLETMLNETKAGDPIDACIDEFFACLGREAGIKLSGGRLDKARAHARIAASSNPARSVGHSLRASGMWDLDHEALTPAKTFLSGL
;
A
#
# COMPACT_ATOMS: atom_id res chain seq x y z
N MET A 1 34.71 -0.05 32.59
CA MET A 1 34.00 -0.99 31.69
C MET A 1 32.52 -0.71 31.84
N THR A 2 31.97 0.10 30.93
CA THR A 2 30.61 0.62 31.01
C THR A 2 29.74 -0.27 30.13
N THR A 3 28.90 -1.09 30.74
CA THR A 3 27.92 -1.93 30.04
C THR A 3 26.83 -1.04 29.46
N ARG A 4 26.86 -0.90 28.14
CA ARG A 4 25.84 -0.21 27.34
C ARG A 4 24.56 -1.05 27.39
N ARG A 5 23.52 -0.58 28.08
CA ARG A 5 22.17 -1.15 27.98
C ARG A 5 21.68 -0.98 26.54
N MET A 6 21.33 -2.09 25.90
CA MET A 6 20.52 -2.06 24.68
C MET A 6 19.09 -1.64 25.04
N PRO A 7 18.41 -0.84 24.21
CA PRO A 7 17.01 -0.51 24.45
C PRO A 7 16.15 -1.75 24.13
N THR A 8 15.26 -2.07 25.07
CA THR A 8 14.26 -3.13 24.97
C THR A 8 13.12 -2.71 24.03
N ALA A 9 12.73 -3.62 23.14
CA ALA A 9 11.70 -3.45 22.12
C ALA A 9 10.26 -3.59 22.68
N GLU A 10 9.93 -2.87 23.75
CA GLU A 10 8.60 -2.95 24.40
C GLU A 10 7.79 -1.64 24.34
N GLY A 11 8.25 -0.64 23.58
CA GLY A 11 7.53 0.64 23.41
C GLY A 11 6.64 0.75 22.16
N SER A 12 6.56 -0.28 21.31
CA SER A 12 6.21 -0.06 19.88
C SER A 12 4.73 -0.13 19.49
N SER A 13 3.84 -0.69 20.32
CA SER A 13 2.48 -1.02 19.86
C SER A 13 1.47 0.11 20.05
N LEU A 14 1.65 0.95 21.08
CA LEU A 14 0.67 1.98 21.46
C LEU A 14 0.88 3.31 20.70
N GLU A 15 2.11 3.64 20.30
CA GLU A 15 2.39 4.88 19.54
C GLU A 15 1.91 4.81 18.09
N GLN A 16 1.86 3.60 17.50
CA GLN A 16 1.40 3.38 16.13
C GLN A 16 -0.12 3.56 15.96
N GLU A 17 -0.89 3.56 17.06
CA GLU A 17 -2.35 3.67 16.99
C GLU A 17 -2.87 5.11 16.99
N SER A 18 -2.06 6.09 17.42
CA SER A 18 -2.50 7.49 17.56
C SER A 18 -2.07 8.39 16.40
N ILE A 19 -2.92 9.35 16.04
CA ILE A 19 -2.66 10.29 14.93
C ILE A 19 -1.71 11.40 15.41
N HIS A 20 -0.53 11.51 14.80
CA HIS A 20 0.48 12.50 15.18
C HIS A 20 1.11 13.25 14.00
N LYS A 21 0.86 12.82 12.76
CA LYS A 21 1.25 13.56 11.55
C LYS A 21 0.05 14.28 10.91
N PRO A 22 0.29 15.34 10.12
CA PRO A 22 -0.80 16.08 9.47
C PRO A 22 -1.53 15.27 8.38
N LYS A 23 -0.91 14.23 7.81
CA LYS A 23 -1.51 13.39 6.77
C LYS A 23 -1.52 11.94 7.22
N LEU A 24 -2.64 11.26 7.02
CA LEU A 24 -2.82 9.85 7.37
C LEU A 24 -3.23 9.07 6.11
N LEU A 25 -2.49 8.02 5.79
CA LEU A 25 -2.84 7.02 4.78
C LEU A 25 -3.26 5.73 5.48
N LEU A 26 -4.50 5.31 5.25
CA LEU A 26 -4.97 3.98 5.63
C LEU A 26 -4.71 3.01 4.49
N VAL A 27 -4.13 1.85 4.81
CA VAL A 27 -3.82 0.78 3.85
C VAL A 27 -4.46 -0.53 4.29
N GLU A 28 -4.66 -1.47 3.37
CA GLU A 28 -5.42 -2.68 3.65
C GLU A 28 -4.74 -3.57 4.69
N GLY A 29 -3.48 -3.95 4.47
CA GLY A 29 -2.74 -4.84 5.36
C GLY A 29 -1.31 -4.43 5.64
N ARG A 30 -0.62 -5.32 6.35
CA ARG A 30 0.76 -5.11 6.81
C ARG A 30 1.76 -5.02 5.67
N GLU A 31 1.55 -5.77 4.61
CA GLU A 31 2.41 -5.71 3.43
C GLU A 31 2.27 -4.37 2.73
N ASP A 32 1.05 -3.89 2.55
CA ASP A 32 0.75 -2.56 2.01
C ASP A 32 1.41 -1.46 2.83
N LEU A 33 1.33 -1.55 4.17
CA LEU A 33 1.97 -0.60 5.07
C LEU A 33 3.46 -0.54 4.80
N ALA A 34 4.11 -1.70 4.70
CA ALA A 34 5.55 -1.76 4.43
C ALA A 34 5.91 -1.23 3.03
N VAL A 35 5.09 -1.49 2.01
CA VAL A 35 5.29 -0.96 0.65
C VAL A 35 5.15 0.56 0.62
N PHE A 36 4.02 1.11 1.08
CA PHE A 36 3.80 2.56 1.07
C PHE A 36 4.79 3.30 1.99
N GLN A 37 5.19 2.71 3.12
CA GLN A 37 6.26 3.29 3.94
C GLN A 37 7.59 3.34 3.18
N GLY A 38 7.96 2.25 2.49
CA GLY A 38 9.16 2.24 1.65
C GLY A 38 9.13 3.27 0.52
N LEU A 39 7.96 3.47 -0.11
CA LEU A 39 7.78 4.51 -1.13
C LEU A 39 7.89 5.92 -0.55
N CYS A 40 7.24 6.20 0.58
CA CYS A 40 7.36 7.48 1.27
C CYS A 40 8.82 7.76 1.69
N ASP A 41 9.52 6.76 2.24
CA ASP A 41 10.92 6.85 2.62
C ASP A 41 11.80 7.18 1.39
N HIS A 42 11.60 6.49 0.26
CA HIS A 42 12.35 6.71 -0.98
C HIS A 42 12.10 8.10 -1.59
N TRP A 43 10.86 8.60 -1.54
CA TRP A 43 10.50 9.91 -2.08
C TRP A 43 10.63 11.07 -1.08
N GLY A 44 11.10 10.83 0.15
CA GLY A 44 11.30 11.86 1.18
C GLY A 44 9.99 12.46 1.72
N LEU A 45 8.91 11.68 1.76
CA LEU A 45 7.59 12.11 2.22
C LEU A 45 7.40 11.86 3.72
N GLU A 46 8.00 12.73 4.54
CA GLU A 46 8.07 12.55 6.00
C GLU A 46 6.78 12.94 6.74
N ASP A 47 5.89 13.71 6.13
CA ASP A 47 4.68 14.26 6.76
C ASP A 47 3.44 13.35 6.67
N ILE A 48 3.61 12.15 6.10
CA ILE A 48 2.58 11.12 5.98
C ILE A 48 2.78 10.05 7.06
N GLN A 49 1.72 9.76 7.80
CA GLN A 49 1.60 8.63 8.70
C GLN A 49 0.81 7.54 7.99
N ILE A 50 1.22 6.27 8.13
CA ILE A 50 0.57 5.14 7.48
C ILE A 50 0.07 4.20 8.57
N MET A 51 -1.17 3.75 8.47
CA MET A 51 -1.78 2.77 9.38
C MET A 51 -2.48 1.66 8.60
N GLU A 52 -2.37 0.42 9.09
CA GLU A 52 -3.10 -0.72 8.53
C GLU A 52 -4.56 -0.76 9.03
N MET A 53 -5.46 -1.28 8.20
CA MET A 53 -6.87 -1.52 8.56
C MET A 53 -7.14 -2.97 8.98
N GLU A 54 -6.18 -3.88 8.80
CA GLU A 54 -6.36 -5.34 8.95
C GLU A 54 -7.44 -5.90 8.02
N GLY A 55 -7.51 -5.39 6.80
CA GLY A 55 -8.47 -5.78 5.77
C GLY A 55 -9.57 -4.74 5.53
N ILE A 56 -10.01 -4.62 4.28
CA ILE A 56 -10.93 -3.55 3.88
C ILE A 56 -12.29 -3.56 4.60
N LYS A 57 -12.76 -4.72 5.05
CA LYS A 57 -14.01 -4.86 5.82
C LYS A 57 -14.00 -4.07 7.13
N ASN A 58 -12.81 -3.74 7.64
CA ASN A 58 -12.62 -3.00 8.87
C ASN A 58 -12.53 -1.49 8.67
N LEU A 59 -12.53 -0.98 7.43
CA LEU A 59 -12.40 0.47 7.17
C LEU A 59 -13.43 1.29 7.97
N GLY A 60 -14.70 0.88 7.99
CA GLY A 60 -15.74 1.58 8.77
C GLY A 60 -15.42 1.61 10.28
N ALA A 61 -15.09 0.45 10.85
CA ALA A 61 -14.73 0.36 12.27
C ALA A 61 -13.45 1.16 12.60
N ARG A 62 -12.48 1.16 11.69
CA ARG A 62 -11.24 1.93 11.84
C ARG A 62 -11.52 3.43 11.82
N LEU A 63 -12.37 3.90 10.89
CA LEU A 63 -12.81 5.30 10.87
C LEU A 63 -13.51 5.70 12.17
N ASP A 64 -14.38 4.85 12.73
CA ASP A 64 -15.06 5.11 14.01
C ASP A 64 -14.09 5.26 15.19
N VAL A 65 -12.97 4.53 15.17
CA VAL A 65 -11.90 4.69 16.17
C VAL A 65 -11.13 5.98 15.92
N LEU A 66 -10.70 6.22 14.68
CA LEU A 66 -9.85 7.36 14.32
C LEU A 66 -10.53 8.70 14.58
N VAL A 67 -11.84 8.85 14.34
CA VAL A 67 -12.54 10.11 14.62
C VAL A 67 -12.57 10.49 16.10
N ARG A 68 -12.31 9.53 17.00
CA ARG A 68 -12.21 9.76 18.46
C ARG A 68 -10.79 10.07 18.91
N ASP A 69 -9.80 9.84 18.06
CA ASP A 69 -8.41 10.19 18.33
C ASP A 69 -8.25 11.72 18.41
N PRO A 70 -7.59 12.28 19.45
CA PRO A 70 -7.39 13.71 19.57
C PRO A 70 -6.68 14.35 18.35
N GLY A 71 -5.74 13.63 17.74
CA GLY A 71 -4.99 14.05 16.56
C GLY A 71 -5.83 14.14 15.29
N PHE A 72 -7.00 13.48 15.24
CA PHE A 72 -7.95 13.62 14.12
C PHE A 72 -8.37 15.07 13.92
N ARG A 73 -8.49 15.85 15.00
CA ARG A 73 -8.86 17.28 14.95
C ARG A 73 -7.83 18.15 14.23
N THR A 74 -6.58 17.71 14.21
CA THR A 74 -5.45 18.40 13.56
C THR A 74 -5.08 17.78 12.21
N LEU A 75 -5.74 16.70 11.82
CA LEU A 75 -5.50 16.01 10.57
C LEU A 75 -5.91 16.91 9.40
N ARG A 76 -4.98 17.09 8.45
CA ARG A 76 -5.20 17.84 7.20
C ARG A 76 -5.74 16.92 6.11
N THR A 77 -5.21 15.71 6.01
CA THR A 77 -5.60 14.76 4.96
C THR A 77 -5.78 13.36 5.51
N LEU A 78 -6.91 12.73 5.19
CA LEU A 78 -7.15 11.31 5.37
C LEU A 78 -7.23 10.64 4.00
N ALA A 79 -6.24 9.84 3.67
CA ALA A 79 -6.18 9.04 2.47
C ALA A 79 -6.48 7.57 2.76
N VAL A 80 -7.03 6.86 1.77
CA VAL A 80 -7.17 5.40 1.80
C VAL A 80 -6.56 4.82 0.52
N ALA A 81 -5.63 3.88 0.65
CA ALA A 81 -5.15 3.08 -0.47
C ALA A 81 -5.74 1.66 -0.38
N ARG A 82 -6.15 1.12 -1.54
CA ARG A 82 -6.72 -0.21 -1.65
C ARG A 82 -6.40 -0.81 -3.03
N ASP A 83 -6.16 -2.11 -3.07
CA ASP A 83 -6.08 -2.86 -4.32
C ASP A 83 -7.38 -2.79 -5.14
N ALA A 84 -7.24 -2.67 -6.47
CA ALA A 84 -8.36 -2.80 -7.40
C ALA A 84 -8.86 -4.25 -7.49
N ASP A 85 -7.97 -5.21 -7.26
CA ASP A 85 -8.15 -6.64 -7.52
C ASP A 85 -8.72 -6.88 -8.93
N ASP A 86 -10.01 -7.20 -9.02
CA ASP A 86 -10.73 -7.51 -10.25
C ASP A 86 -11.71 -6.41 -10.70
N ASP A 87 -11.90 -5.36 -9.90
CA ASP A 87 -12.82 -4.25 -10.21
C ASP A 87 -12.43 -2.94 -9.49
N ALA A 88 -11.66 -2.10 -10.17
CA ALA A 88 -11.21 -0.81 -9.64
C ALA A 88 -12.37 0.15 -9.27
N GLN A 89 -13.47 0.12 -10.02
CA GLN A 89 -14.63 0.97 -9.75
C GLN A 89 -15.36 0.52 -8.48
N ARG A 90 -15.57 -0.78 -8.31
CA ARG A 90 -16.15 -1.35 -7.09
C ARG A 90 -15.23 -1.13 -5.89
N ALA A 91 -13.92 -1.27 -6.06
CA ALA A 91 -12.94 -1.01 -5.00
C ALA A 91 -13.03 0.44 -4.51
N PHE A 92 -13.03 1.41 -5.45
CA PHE A 92 -13.24 2.83 -5.17
C PHE A 92 -14.58 3.11 -4.49
N GLN A 93 -15.66 2.56 -5.05
CA GLN A 93 -17.02 2.76 -4.53
C GLN A 93 -17.13 2.28 -3.08
N SER A 94 -16.54 1.13 -2.77
CA SER A 94 -16.56 0.59 -1.41
C SER A 94 -15.83 1.49 -0.40
N VAL A 95 -14.73 2.13 -0.78
CA VAL A 95 -14.06 3.11 0.09
C VAL A 95 -14.94 4.35 0.27
N ARG A 96 -15.50 4.88 -0.84
CA ARG A 96 -16.39 6.05 -0.81
C ARG A 96 -17.64 5.82 0.03
N ASP A 97 -18.19 4.61 -0.01
CA ASP A 97 -19.33 4.20 0.82
C ASP A 97 -18.99 4.20 2.30
N ALA A 98 -17.80 3.73 2.69
CA ALA A 98 -17.35 3.77 4.07
C ALA A 98 -17.15 5.21 4.56
N LEU A 99 -16.50 6.06 3.75
CA LEU A 99 -16.31 7.48 4.05
C LEU A 99 -17.66 8.21 4.22
N SER A 100 -18.65 7.91 3.37
CA SER A 100 -19.97 8.56 3.44
C SER A 100 -20.74 8.25 4.73
N LYS A 101 -20.46 7.10 5.36
CA LYS A 101 -21.06 6.69 6.63
C LYS A 101 -20.35 7.30 7.84
N CYS A 102 -19.17 7.88 7.65
CA CYS A 102 -18.41 8.55 8.70
C CYS A 102 -18.83 10.03 8.80
N PRO A 103 -19.52 10.47 9.86
CA PRO A 103 -20.14 11.81 9.89
C PRO A 103 -19.19 12.99 9.68
N PRO A 104 -17.94 12.99 10.19
CA PRO A 104 -16.97 14.06 9.92
C PRO A 104 -16.49 14.13 8.47
N LEU A 105 -16.60 13.03 7.72
CA LEU A 105 -16.03 12.88 6.37
C LEU A 105 -17.10 12.91 5.27
N LYS A 106 -18.39 12.84 5.62
CA LYS A 106 -19.50 12.72 4.67
C LYS A 106 -19.57 13.80 3.57
N THR A 107 -18.98 14.97 3.81
CA THR A 107 -18.94 16.10 2.85
C THR A 107 -17.65 16.14 2.02
N ALA A 108 -16.65 15.37 2.41
CA ALA A 108 -15.39 15.19 1.70
C ALA A 108 -15.42 13.78 1.09
N LEU A 109 -16.08 13.64 -0.06
CA LEU A 109 -16.16 12.37 -0.78
C LEU A 109 -15.56 12.56 -2.17
N PRO A 110 -14.38 11.99 -2.47
CA PRO A 110 -13.76 12.16 -3.78
C PRO A 110 -14.69 11.66 -4.88
N ALA A 111 -14.79 12.40 -5.98
CA ALA A 111 -15.62 12.01 -7.12
C ALA A 111 -14.98 10.87 -7.94
N LYS A 112 -13.66 10.71 -7.86
CA LYS A 112 -12.87 9.67 -8.53
C LYS A 112 -11.63 9.32 -7.70
N ALA A 113 -11.08 8.13 -7.93
CA ALA A 113 -9.79 7.75 -7.37
C ALA A 113 -8.68 8.69 -7.89
N GLY A 114 -7.65 8.90 -7.08
CA GLY A 114 -6.56 9.85 -7.32
C GLY A 114 -6.91 11.32 -7.02
N ALA A 115 -8.17 11.64 -6.71
CA ALA A 115 -8.58 13.01 -6.35
C ALA A 115 -8.63 13.21 -4.83
N SER A 116 -8.35 14.44 -4.40
CA SER A 116 -8.54 14.92 -3.03
C SER A 116 -9.67 15.95 -2.99
N VAL A 117 -10.49 15.93 -1.93
CA VAL A 117 -11.59 16.89 -1.72
C VAL A 117 -11.77 17.20 -0.23
N GLY A 118 -12.17 18.43 0.08
CA GLY A 118 -12.31 18.90 1.46
C GLY A 118 -11.10 19.71 1.92
N ASP A 119 -10.97 19.91 3.24
CA ASP A 119 -9.90 20.71 3.85
C ASP A 119 -9.49 20.16 5.22
N ARG A 120 -10.44 19.91 6.14
CA ARG A 120 -10.14 19.47 7.52
C ARG A 120 -11.00 18.30 8.03
N PRO A 121 -10.55 17.05 7.83
CA PRO A 121 -9.52 16.68 6.86
C PRO A 121 -10.09 16.68 5.43
N ALA A 122 -9.25 16.98 4.45
CA ALA A 122 -9.46 16.55 3.09
C ALA A 122 -9.42 15.01 3.03
N THR A 123 -10.15 14.43 2.10
CA THR A 123 -10.17 12.99 1.86
C THR A 123 -9.61 12.67 0.49
N ALA A 124 -8.82 11.61 0.39
CA ALA A 124 -8.31 11.11 -0.88
C ALA A 124 -8.41 9.59 -0.94
N VAL A 125 -8.54 9.02 -2.15
CA VAL A 125 -8.56 7.56 -2.34
C VAL A 125 -7.61 7.19 -3.46
N PHE A 126 -6.69 6.27 -3.19
CA PHE A 126 -5.83 5.64 -4.19
C PHE A 126 -6.29 4.22 -4.44
N ILE A 127 -6.50 3.88 -5.70
CA ILE A 127 -6.79 2.51 -6.10
C ILE A 127 -5.58 1.96 -6.82
N VAL A 128 -4.93 0.97 -6.23
CA VAL A 128 -3.71 0.34 -6.78
C VAL A 128 -4.13 -0.47 -8.04
N PRO A 129 -3.34 -0.45 -9.13
CA PRO A 129 -2.01 0.13 -9.26
C PRO A 129 -1.96 1.62 -9.64
N ASP A 130 -2.97 2.16 -10.32
CA ASP A 130 -2.86 3.47 -11.00
C ASP A 130 -4.12 4.36 -10.94
N ASN A 131 -5.10 3.98 -10.11
CA ASN A 131 -6.46 4.52 -9.95
C ASN A 131 -7.51 4.05 -10.97
N THR A 132 -7.12 3.25 -11.97
CA THR A 132 -8.00 2.90 -13.09
C THR A 132 -7.95 1.43 -13.49
N SER A 133 -6.75 0.84 -13.51
CA SER A 133 -6.49 -0.53 -13.91
C SER A 133 -6.86 -1.51 -12.80
N LEU A 134 -7.04 -2.77 -13.20
CA LEU A 134 -7.16 -3.89 -12.27
C LEU A 134 -5.78 -4.25 -11.71
N GLY A 135 -5.77 -4.99 -10.61
CA GLY A 135 -4.53 -5.48 -10.00
C GLY A 135 -4.33 -5.01 -8.56
N ASN A 136 -3.09 -5.20 -8.11
CA ASN A 136 -2.67 -5.01 -6.74
C ASN A 136 -1.26 -4.41 -6.67
N LEU A 137 -0.71 -4.30 -5.45
CA LEU A 137 0.65 -3.81 -5.25
C LEU A 137 1.69 -4.60 -6.04
N GLU A 138 1.50 -5.91 -6.18
CA GLU A 138 2.42 -6.74 -6.95
C GLU A 138 2.29 -6.48 -8.45
N THR A 139 1.09 -6.22 -8.98
CA THR A 139 0.91 -5.72 -10.35
C THR A 139 1.72 -4.44 -10.56
N MET A 140 1.58 -3.47 -9.64
CA MET A 140 2.30 -2.19 -9.70
C MET A 140 3.83 -2.37 -9.64
N LEU A 141 4.33 -3.20 -8.72
CA LEU A 141 5.76 -3.40 -8.51
C LEU A 141 6.40 -4.25 -9.63
N ASN A 142 5.72 -5.29 -10.12
CA ASN A 142 6.21 -6.10 -11.25
C ASN A 142 6.43 -5.24 -12.51
N GLU A 143 5.58 -4.24 -12.74
CA GLU A 143 5.72 -3.33 -13.88
C GLU A 143 7.03 -2.53 -13.84
N THR A 144 7.56 -2.23 -12.64
CA THR A 144 8.88 -1.57 -12.49
C THR A 144 10.05 -2.41 -12.99
N LYS A 145 9.79 -3.69 -13.30
CA LYS A 145 10.77 -4.66 -13.76
C LYS A 145 10.35 -5.37 -15.05
N ALA A 146 9.40 -4.81 -15.79
CA ALA A 146 8.97 -5.37 -17.06
C ALA A 146 10.16 -5.49 -18.02
N GLY A 147 10.38 -6.70 -18.56
CA GLY A 147 11.45 -6.97 -19.51
C GLY A 147 12.80 -7.31 -18.87
N ASP A 148 12.85 -7.52 -17.56
CA ASP A 148 14.03 -8.05 -16.88
C ASP A 148 14.31 -9.49 -17.37
N PRO A 149 15.57 -9.85 -17.68
CA PRO A 149 15.92 -11.22 -18.11
C PRO A 149 15.42 -12.34 -17.19
N ILE A 150 15.23 -12.06 -15.89
CA ILE A 150 14.69 -13.04 -14.94
C ILE A 150 13.24 -13.44 -15.23
N ASP A 151 12.47 -12.61 -15.94
CA ASP A 151 11.08 -12.89 -16.27
C ASP A 151 10.95 -14.19 -17.06
N ALA A 152 11.89 -14.49 -17.95
CA ALA A 152 11.90 -15.75 -18.70
C ALA A 152 12.00 -16.98 -17.78
N CYS A 153 12.83 -16.91 -16.73
CA CYS A 153 12.95 -17.99 -15.75
C CYS A 153 11.68 -18.14 -14.90
N ILE A 154 11.06 -17.02 -14.53
CA ILE A 154 9.81 -17.02 -13.76
C ILE A 154 8.65 -17.58 -14.60
N ASP A 155 8.58 -17.19 -15.88
CA ASP A 155 7.59 -17.69 -16.84
C ASP A 155 7.72 -19.21 -17.02
N GLU A 156 8.95 -19.70 -17.20
CA GLU A 156 9.23 -21.13 -17.32
C GLU A 156 8.86 -21.89 -16.04
N PHE A 157 9.14 -21.32 -14.86
CA PHE A 157 8.74 -21.90 -13.58
C PHE A 157 7.22 -22.09 -13.48
N PHE A 158 6.42 -21.05 -13.77
CA PHE A 158 4.96 -21.17 -13.73
C PHE A 158 4.41 -22.07 -14.85
N ALA A 159 5.04 -22.08 -16.03
CA ALA A 159 4.69 -23.02 -17.09
C ALA A 159 4.97 -24.47 -16.66
N CYS A 160 6.09 -24.72 -15.98
CA CYS A 160 6.43 -26.03 -15.40
C CYS A 160 5.40 -26.48 -14.36
N LEU A 161 5.05 -25.62 -13.40
CA LEU A 161 4.01 -25.91 -12.41
C LEU A 161 2.64 -26.23 -13.05
N GLY A 162 2.30 -25.54 -14.13
CA GLY A 162 1.09 -25.80 -14.90
C GLY A 162 1.09 -27.17 -15.59
N ARG A 163 2.25 -27.62 -16.11
CA ARG A 163 2.39 -28.93 -16.76
C ARG A 163 2.46 -30.09 -15.76
N GLU A 164 3.31 -29.98 -14.75
CA GLU A 164 3.65 -31.09 -13.85
C GLU A 164 2.69 -31.23 -12.66
N ALA A 165 2.19 -30.10 -12.15
CA ALA A 165 1.34 -30.07 -10.95
C ALA A 165 -0.09 -29.57 -11.20
N GLY A 166 -0.42 -29.17 -12.45
CA GLY A 166 -1.73 -28.63 -12.80
C GLY A 166 -2.05 -27.28 -12.16
N ILE A 167 -1.05 -26.59 -11.59
CA ILE A 167 -1.25 -25.30 -10.91
C ILE A 167 -1.39 -24.20 -11.97
N LYS A 168 -2.58 -23.57 -12.02
CA LYS A 168 -2.87 -22.46 -12.94
C LYS A 168 -3.25 -21.22 -12.13
N LEU A 169 -2.40 -20.20 -12.19
CA LEU A 169 -2.64 -18.90 -11.58
C LEU A 169 -3.05 -17.89 -12.65
N SER A 170 -3.86 -16.91 -12.27
CA SER A 170 -4.30 -15.83 -13.15
C SER A 170 -4.61 -14.57 -12.34
N GLY A 171 -4.59 -13.42 -13.03
CA GLY A 171 -4.86 -12.10 -12.44
C GLY A 171 -3.95 -11.80 -11.25
N GLY A 172 -4.49 -11.12 -10.23
CA GLY A 172 -3.72 -10.70 -9.05
C GLY A 172 -3.03 -11.84 -8.28
N ARG A 173 -3.51 -13.09 -8.37
CA ARG A 173 -2.82 -14.25 -7.78
C ARG A 173 -1.53 -14.61 -8.52
N LEU A 174 -1.53 -14.46 -9.85
CA LEU A 174 -0.33 -14.63 -10.65
C LEU A 174 0.65 -13.50 -10.36
N ASP A 175 0.18 -12.25 -10.30
CA ASP A 175 1.04 -11.09 -10.01
C ASP A 175 1.73 -11.22 -8.65
N LYS A 176 0.98 -11.63 -7.62
CA LYS A 176 1.53 -11.97 -6.30
C LYS A 176 2.61 -13.04 -6.39
N ALA A 177 2.29 -14.16 -7.03
CA ALA A 177 3.24 -15.27 -7.16
C ALA A 177 4.50 -14.87 -7.95
N ARG A 178 4.38 -14.05 -8.99
CA ARG A 178 5.52 -13.51 -9.77
C ARG A 178 6.42 -12.64 -8.91
N ALA A 179 5.86 -11.71 -8.13
CA ALA A 179 6.63 -10.86 -7.24
C ALA A 179 7.41 -11.71 -6.22
N HIS A 180 6.76 -12.72 -5.61
CA HIS A 180 7.44 -13.64 -4.71
C HIS A 180 8.51 -14.50 -5.38
N ALA A 181 8.27 -15.00 -6.61
CA ALA A 181 9.27 -15.76 -7.36
C ALA A 181 10.51 -14.91 -7.68
N ARG A 182 10.29 -13.64 -8.07
CA ARG A 182 11.36 -12.67 -8.29
C ARG A 182 12.17 -12.40 -7.02
N ILE A 183 11.49 -12.19 -5.89
CA ILE A 183 12.16 -12.00 -4.59
C ILE A 183 12.99 -13.24 -4.22
N ALA A 184 12.41 -14.43 -4.38
CA ALA A 184 13.07 -15.70 -4.08
C ALA A 184 14.30 -15.96 -4.98
N ALA A 185 14.27 -15.50 -6.22
CA ALA A 185 15.36 -15.64 -7.18
C ALA A 185 16.43 -14.55 -7.08
N SER A 186 16.22 -13.52 -6.24
CA SER A 186 17.22 -12.47 -6.02
C SER A 186 18.44 -12.99 -5.23
N SER A 187 19.57 -12.28 -5.34
CA SER A 187 20.81 -12.65 -4.64
C SER A 187 20.71 -12.56 -3.12
N ASN A 188 19.77 -11.77 -2.61
CA ASN A 188 19.46 -11.65 -1.18
C ASN A 188 17.93 -11.62 -0.98
N PRO A 189 17.27 -12.79 -0.96
CA PRO A 189 15.82 -12.88 -0.89
C PRO A 189 15.26 -12.23 0.38
N ALA A 190 14.38 -11.25 0.18
CA ALA A 190 13.63 -10.65 1.28
C ALA A 190 12.48 -11.54 1.74
N ARG A 191 12.04 -11.36 2.99
CA ARG A 191 10.96 -12.16 3.58
C ARG A 191 9.56 -11.86 3.04
N SER A 192 9.36 -10.72 2.39
CA SER A 192 8.06 -10.28 1.88
C SER A 192 8.23 -9.16 0.84
N VAL A 193 7.16 -8.84 0.11
CA VAL A 193 7.16 -7.76 -0.89
C VAL A 193 7.53 -6.42 -0.23
N GLY A 194 6.88 -6.05 0.87
CA GLY A 194 7.20 -4.82 1.61
C GLY A 194 8.65 -4.73 2.10
N HIS A 195 9.27 -5.85 2.51
CA HIS A 195 10.68 -5.85 2.92
C HIS A 195 11.64 -5.73 1.73
N SER A 196 11.22 -6.22 0.57
CA SER A 196 12.03 -6.24 -0.64
C SER A 196 12.23 -4.84 -1.25
N LEU A 197 11.40 -3.84 -0.91
CA LEU A 197 11.62 -2.43 -1.30
C LEU A 197 12.94 -1.85 -0.80
N ARG A 198 13.46 -2.36 0.33
CA ARG A 198 14.75 -1.92 0.88
C ARG A 198 15.94 -2.67 0.28
N ALA A 199 15.70 -3.70 -0.52
CA ALA A 199 16.75 -4.45 -1.18
C ALA A 199 17.19 -3.74 -2.45
N SER A 200 18.48 -3.39 -2.52
CA SER A 200 19.06 -2.70 -3.67
C SER A 200 18.80 -3.47 -4.97
N GLY A 201 18.26 -2.78 -5.97
CA GLY A 201 18.02 -3.33 -7.31
C GLY A 201 16.79 -4.22 -7.44
N MET A 202 16.04 -4.51 -6.37
CA MET A 202 14.86 -5.38 -6.42
C MET A 202 13.70 -4.78 -7.21
N TRP A 203 13.42 -3.49 -7.00
CA TRP A 203 12.37 -2.73 -7.67
C TRP A 203 12.97 -1.42 -8.17
N ASP A 204 12.52 -0.94 -9.33
CA ASP A 204 12.88 0.40 -9.78
C ASP A 204 11.85 1.41 -9.23
N LEU A 205 12.17 2.00 -8.08
CA LEU A 205 11.25 2.90 -7.36
C LEU A 205 11.12 4.29 -8.01
N ASP A 206 11.88 4.55 -9.08
CA ASP A 206 11.77 5.76 -9.91
C ASP A 206 11.18 5.45 -11.30
N HIS A 207 10.73 4.22 -11.54
CA HIS A 207 10.06 3.80 -12.78
C HIS A 207 8.74 4.55 -12.99
N GLU A 208 8.40 4.83 -14.25
CA GLU A 208 7.21 5.61 -14.61
C GLU A 208 5.89 4.97 -14.15
N ALA A 209 5.87 3.64 -14.02
CA ALA A 209 4.73 2.88 -13.49
C ALA A 209 4.32 3.31 -12.06
N LEU A 210 5.23 3.88 -11.28
CA LEU A 210 4.94 4.40 -9.94
C LEU A 210 4.52 5.87 -9.92
N THR A 211 4.49 6.55 -11.07
CA THR A 211 4.08 7.96 -11.17
C THR A 211 2.70 8.24 -10.58
N PRO A 212 1.66 7.40 -10.78
CA PRO A 212 0.36 7.61 -10.15
C PRO A 212 0.44 7.59 -8.62
N ALA A 213 1.18 6.64 -8.04
CA ALA A 213 1.37 6.54 -6.59
C ALA A 213 2.18 7.75 -6.06
N LYS A 214 3.27 8.12 -6.74
CA LYS A 214 4.10 9.28 -6.37
C LYS A 214 3.31 10.58 -6.39
N THR A 215 2.53 10.80 -7.45
CA THR A 215 1.68 11.97 -7.62
C THR A 215 0.61 12.01 -6.54
N PHE A 216 -0.03 10.87 -6.25
CA PHE A 216 -1.03 10.76 -5.19
C PHE A 216 -0.44 11.12 -3.82
N LEU A 217 0.65 10.46 -3.41
CA LEU A 217 1.26 10.66 -2.08
C LEU A 217 1.82 12.08 -1.93
N SER A 218 2.48 12.62 -2.95
CA SER A 218 3.01 13.99 -2.92
C SER A 218 1.91 15.05 -2.91
N GLY A 219 0.71 14.72 -3.38
CA GLY A 219 -0.45 15.60 -3.43
C GLY A 219 -1.39 15.51 -2.23
N LEU A 220 -1.11 14.64 -1.25
CA LEU A 220 -1.81 14.61 0.04
C LEU A 220 -1.51 15.85 0.87
#